data_AF-A0A3D1IML2-F1
#
_entry.id   AF-A0A3D1IML2-F1
#
_cell.length_a   1.000
_cell.length_b   1.000
_cell.length_c   1.000
_cell.angle_alpha   90.00
_cell.angle_beta   90.00
_cell.angle_gamma   90.00
#
_symmetry.space_group_name_H-M   'P 1'
#
loop_
_entity.id
_entity.type
_entity.pdbx_description
1 polymer ?
#
loop_
_entity_poly.entity_id
_entity_poly.type
_entity_poly.pdbx_seq_one_letter_code
_entity_poly.pdbx_strand_id
1 'polypeptide(L)'
;MQSKIEGGPAFAYINIDLDPGETVIGESDAMSSMSADLDMEAKFNGGFFAGLAKAFLGGESLFVNHFTNNTSSTRRVTLVQ
;
A
#
# COMPACT_ATOMS: atom_id res chain seq x y z
N MET A 1 -6.09 12.47 -2.59
CA MET A 1 -5.85 11.09 -3.07
C MET A 1 -6.70 10.86 -4.31
N GLN A 2 -6.04 10.52 -5.42
CA GLN A 2 -6.68 10.15 -6.69
C GLN A 2 -6.25 8.74 -7.08
N SER A 3 -7.16 7.92 -7.60
CA SER A 3 -6.85 6.53 -7.97
C SER A 3 -7.43 6.13 -9.33
N LYS A 4 -6.68 5.31 -10.08
CA LYS A 4 -7.07 4.82 -11.40
C LYS A 4 -6.66 3.37 -11.61
N ILE A 5 -7.61 2.52 -12.00
CA ILE A 5 -7.37 1.09 -12.31
C ILE A 5 -7.16 0.93 -13.82
N GLU A 6 -6.12 0.18 -14.21
CA GLU A 6 -5.71 -0.07 -15.59
C GLU A 6 -5.28 -1.54 -15.77
N GLY A 7 -4.99 -1.99 -17.00
CA GLY A 7 -4.43 -3.33 -17.27
C GLY A 7 -5.39 -4.52 -17.19
N GLY A 8 -6.67 -4.29 -16.87
CA GLY A 8 -7.70 -5.33 -16.82
C GLY A 8 -8.03 -5.94 -18.20
N PRO A 9 -8.54 -7.20 -18.25
CA PRO A 9 -8.99 -8.00 -17.11
C PRO A 9 -7.94 -8.95 -16.52
N ALA A 10 -6.79 -9.16 -17.18
CA ALA A 10 -5.83 -10.19 -16.80
C ALA A 10 -4.72 -9.71 -15.85
N PHE A 11 -4.29 -8.44 -15.95
CA PHE A 11 -3.20 -7.88 -15.16
C PHE A 11 -3.60 -6.49 -14.63
N ALA A 12 -4.70 -6.45 -13.87
CA ALA A 12 -5.20 -5.22 -13.30
C ALA A 12 -4.19 -4.65 -12.29
N TYR A 13 -3.96 -3.35 -12.37
CA TYR A 13 -3.15 -2.59 -11.41
C TYR A 13 -3.80 -1.24 -11.14
N ILE A 14 -3.45 -0.63 -10.01
CA ILE A 14 -3.97 0.67 -9.59
C ILE A 14 -2.82 1.67 -9.42
N ASN A 15 -2.95 2.81 -10.09
CA ASN A 15 -2.12 3.97 -9.85
C ASN A 15 -2.80 4.85 -8.80
N ILE A 16 -2.07 5.19 -7.74
CA ILE A 16 -2.56 6.03 -6.64
C ILE A 16 -1.65 7.24 -6.53
N ASP A 17 -2.22 8.42 -6.76
CA ASP A 17 -1.59 9.71 -6.56
C ASP A 17 -1.92 10.24 -5.17
N LEU A 18 -0.88 10.45 -4.38
CA LEU A 18 -0.91 10.94 -3.01
C LEU A 18 -0.46 12.40 -2.99
N ASP A 19 -1.30 13.28 -2.49
CA ASP A 19 -0.93 14.66 -2.20
C ASP A 19 -0.06 14.75 -0.92
N PRO A 20 0.66 15.86 -0.69
CA PRO A 20 1.43 16.04 0.53
C PRO A 20 0.63 15.76 1.81
N GLY A 21 1.17 14.88 2.66
CA GLY A 21 0.57 14.45 3.92
C GLY A 21 -0.38 13.26 3.81
N GLU A 22 -0.65 12.75 2.61
CA GLU A 22 -1.53 11.59 2.44
C GLU A 22 -0.80 10.25 2.61
N THR A 23 -1.56 9.26 3.09
CA THR A 23 -1.10 7.89 3.27
C THR A 23 -2.07 6.91 2.64
N VAL A 24 -1.56 5.88 1.96
CA VAL A 24 -2.32 4.70 1.56
C VAL A 24 -1.71 3.45 2.19
N ILE A 25 -2.55 2.49 2.55
CA ILE A 25 -2.13 1.20 3.11
C ILE A 25 -2.34 0.13 2.04
N GLY A 26 -1.31 -0.66 1.77
CA GLY A 26 -1.34 -1.79 0.85
C GLY A 26 -0.91 -3.09 1.53
N GLU A 27 -1.28 -4.22 0.95
CA GLU A 27 -0.76 -5.52 1.36
C GLU A 27 0.76 -5.62 1.15
N SER A 28 1.43 -6.46 1.94
CA SER A 28 2.90 -6.56 1.98
C SER A 28 3.55 -6.77 0.61
N ASP A 29 2.90 -7.51 -0.29
CA ASP A 29 3.44 -7.85 -1.61
C ASP A 29 2.71 -7.14 -2.77
N ALA A 30 1.80 -6.20 -2.47
CA ALA A 30 1.00 -5.54 -3.49
C ALA A 30 1.75 -4.44 -4.26
N MET A 31 2.94 -4.02 -3.83
CA MET A 31 3.62 -2.87 -4.48
C MET A 31 4.39 -3.31 -5.72
N SER A 32 4.08 -2.70 -6.86
CA SER A 32 4.81 -2.88 -8.12
C SER A 32 5.86 -1.79 -8.35
N SER A 33 5.51 -0.53 -8.11
CA SER A 33 6.46 0.58 -8.17
C SER A 33 6.01 1.75 -7.30
N MET A 34 6.95 2.63 -6.95
CA MET A 34 6.65 3.88 -6.25
C MET A 34 7.64 4.97 -6.63
N SER A 35 7.25 6.22 -6.38
CA SER A 35 8.16 7.36 -6.48
C SER A 35 9.31 7.22 -5.46
N ALA A 36 10.53 7.61 -5.83
CA ALA A 36 11.72 7.36 -5.02
C ALA A 36 11.74 8.08 -3.66
N ASP A 37 11.00 9.19 -3.55
CA ASP A 37 10.85 10.03 -2.37
C ASP A 37 9.50 9.83 -1.65
N LEU A 38 8.80 8.72 -1.96
CA LEU A 38 7.65 8.27 -1.19
C LEU A 38 8.11 7.36 -0.04
N ASP A 39 7.67 7.66 1.17
CA ASP A 39 8.07 6.88 2.35
C ASP A 39 7.23 5.62 2.48
N MET A 40 7.87 4.49 2.79
CA MET A 40 7.22 3.20 3.02
C MET A 40 7.59 2.63 4.38
N GLU A 41 6.58 2.26 5.17
CA GLU A 41 6.76 1.62 6.48
C GLU A 41 5.92 0.35 6.60
N ALA A 42 6.55 -0.79 6.87
CA ALA A 42 5.86 -2.05 7.14
C ALA A 42 5.37 -2.08 8.60
N LYS A 43 4.07 -2.31 8.81
CA LYS A 43 3.43 -2.37 10.13
C LYS A 43 2.67 -3.66 10.32
N PHE A 44 2.55 -4.12 11.56
CA PHE A 44 1.67 -5.24 11.89
C PHE A 44 0.21 -4.88 11.55
N ASN A 45 -0.47 -5.79 10.84
CA ASN A 45 -1.88 -5.65 10.46
C ASN A 45 -2.79 -5.74 11.70
N GLY A 46 -2.96 -4.61 12.41
CA GLY A 46 -3.73 -4.52 13.66
C GLY A 46 -2.90 -4.61 14.95
N GLY A 47 -1.58 -4.50 14.89
CA GLY A 47 -0.67 -4.65 16.04
C GLY A 47 -0.22 -6.10 16.28
N PHE A 48 0.70 -6.34 17.23
CA PHE A 48 1.40 -7.63 17.35
C PHE A 48 0.46 -8.83 17.57
N PHE A 49 -0.42 -8.75 18.59
CA PHE A 49 -1.33 -9.86 18.93
C PHE A 49 -2.45 -10.06 17.90
N ALA A 50 -3.05 -8.96 17.42
CA ALA A 50 -4.13 -9.06 16.44
C ALA A 50 -3.61 -9.46 15.05
N GLY A 51 -2.41 -9.00 14.67
CA GLY A 51 -1.75 -9.40 13.43
C GLY A 51 -1.44 -10.90 13.42
N LEU A 52 -0.94 -11.46 14.53
CA LEU A 52 -0.74 -12.91 14.66
C LEU A 52 -2.06 -13.67 14.55
N ALA A 53 -3.12 -13.22 15.22
CA ALA A 53 -4.44 -13.87 15.11
C ALA A 53 -4.97 -13.84 13.67
N LYS A 54 -4.86 -12.70 12.98
CA LYS A 54 -5.25 -12.55 11.58
C LYS A 54 -4.44 -13.44 10.63
N ALA A 55 -3.13 -13.53 10.83
CA ALA A 55 -2.26 -14.38 10.02
C ALA A 55 -2.55 -15.87 10.22
N PHE A 56 -2.67 -16.32 11.48
CA PHE A 56 -2.83 -17.74 11.79
C PHE A 56 -4.27 -18.25 11.65
N LEU A 57 -5.28 -17.41 11.90
CA LEU A 57 -6.69 -17.82 11.89
C LEU A 57 -7.44 -17.30 10.66
N GLY A 58 -7.07 -16.14 10.14
CA GLY A 58 -7.74 -15.47 9.02
C GLY A 58 -7.04 -15.63 7.67
N GLY A 59 -5.79 -16.12 7.65
CA GLY A 59 -4.97 -16.21 6.43
C GLY A 59 -4.61 -14.84 5.83
N GLU A 60 -4.82 -13.74 6.55
CA GLU A 60 -4.45 -12.40 6.11
C GLU A 60 -2.94 -12.16 6.27
N SER A 61 -2.39 -11.18 5.55
CA SER A 61 -0.99 -10.79 5.73
C SER A 61 -0.73 -10.26 7.15
N LEU A 62 0.34 -10.75 7.79
CA LEU A 62 0.80 -10.33 9.12
C LEU A 62 1.22 -8.86 9.13
N PHE A 63 1.76 -8.39 8.01
CA PHE A 63 2.23 -7.03 7.81
C PHE A 63 1.45 -6.34 6.69
N VAL A 64 1.40 -5.02 6.75
CA VAL A 64 0.89 -4.14 5.69
C VAL A 64 1.87 -2.99 5.50
N ASN A 65 1.96 -2.47 4.27
CA ASN A 65 2.81 -1.35 3.95
C ASN A 65 2.01 -0.05 4.02
N HIS A 66 2.53 0.93 4.76
CA HIS A 66 2.03 2.29 4.77
C HIS A 66 2.90 3.13 3.83
N PHE A 67 2.30 3.67 2.77
CA PHE A 67 2.94 4.57 1.83
C PHE A 67 2.50 6.01 2.13
N THR A 68 3.41 6.86 2.57
CA THR A 68 3.10 8.24 2.99
C THR A 68 3.88 9.24 2.14
N ASN A 69 3.19 10.27 1.65
CA ASN A 69 3.84 11.38 0.95
C ASN A 69 4.24 12.49 1.93
N ASN A 70 5.49 12.47 2.40
CA ASN A 70 6.04 13.54 3.24
C ASN A 70 6.72 14.67 2.42
N THR A 71 6.56 14.68 1.11
CA THR A 71 7.13 15.69 0.21
C THR A 71 6.15 16.87 0.01
N SER A 72 6.56 17.88 -0.78
CA SER A 72 5.74 19.06 -1.09
C SER A 72 4.94 18.97 -2.39
N SER A 73 5.01 17.85 -3.11
CA SER A 73 4.30 17.67 -4.39
C SER A 73 3.71 16.26 -4.49
N THR A 74 2.75 16.07 -5.39
CA THR A 74 2.06 14.79 -5.56
C THR A 74 3.04 13.67 -5.94
N ARG A 75 2.88 12.49 -5.32
CA ARG A 75 3.68 11.30 -5.56
C ARG A 75 2.82 10.10 -5.84
N ARG A 76 3.36 9.17 -6.64
CA ARG A 76 2.62 8.00 -7.09
C ARG A 76 3.17 6.71 -6.48
N VAL A 77 2.25 5.83 -6.11
CA VAL A 77 2.48 4.40 -5.90
C VAL A 77 1.59 3.60 -6.84
N THR A 78 2.12 2.51 -7.38
CA THR A 78 1.39 1.55 -8.21
C THR A 78 1.29 0.23 -7.45
N LEU A 79 0.06 -0.19 -7.21
CA LEU A 79 -0.23 -1.47 -6.56
C LEU A 79 -0.83 -2.47 -7.56
N VAL A 80 -0.55 -3.74 -7.33
CA VAL A 80 -1.06 -4.91 -8.06
C VAL A 80 -1.85 -5.79 -7.10
N GLN A 81 -2.58 -6.75 -7.67
CA GLN A 81 -3.31 -7.78 -6.94
C GLN A 81 -2.44 -9.02 -6.71
#